data_AF-A0A4V6PPK5-F1
#
_entry.id   AF-A0A4V6PPK5-F1
#
_cell.length_a   1.000
_cell.length_b   1.000
_cell.length_c   1.000
_cell.angle_alpha   90.00
_cell.angle_beta   90.00
_cell.angle_gamma   90.00
#
_symmetry.space_group_name_H-M   'P 1'
#
loop_
_entity.id
_entity.type
_entity.pdbx_description
1 polymer ?
#
loop_
_entity_poly.entity_id
_entity_poly.type
_entity_poly.pdbx_seq_one_letter_code
_entity_poly.pdbx_strand_id
1 'polypeptide(L)' 'METHRDAFVTASEVYDMGVPPQMLSMWLTNDLIQVVHKNKLDRFFWKHEVEALMHKYLKN' A
#
# COMPACT_ATOMS: atom_id res chain seq x y z
N MET A 1 -16.27 -14.55 -4.21
CA MET A 1 -15.04 -15.29 -3.88
C MET A 1 -13.89 -14.35 -4.17
N GLU A 2 -13.38 -13.66 -3.15
CA GLU A 2 -12.20 -12.81 -3.30
C GLU A 2 -11.00 -13.74 -3.42
N THR A 3 -10.39 -13.78 -4.60
CA THR A 3 -9.16 -14.54 -4.82
C THR A 3 -8.07 -13.96 -3.94
N HIS A 4 -7.36 -14.81 -3.17
CA HIS A 4 -6.25 -14.40 -2.28
C HIS A 4 -5.18 -13.49 -2.92
N ARG A 5 -5.14 -13.37 -4.26
CA ARG A 5 -4.29 -12.42 -4.99
C ARG A 5 -4.70 -10.96 -4.81
N ASP A 6 -5.97 -10.67 -4.59
CA ASP A 6 -6.47 -9.29 -4.41
C ASP A 6 -6.16 -8.71 -3.02
N ALA A 7 -5.65 -9.52 -2.10
CA ALA A 7 -5.38 -9.08 -0.73
C ALA A 7 -4.10 -8.24 -0.61
N PHE A 8 -3.18 -8.37 -1.57
CA PHE A 8 -1.88 -7.70 -1.54
C PHE A 8 -1.68 -6.81 -2.75
N VAL A 9 -0.97 -5.71 -2.56
CA VAL A 9 -0.55 -4.79 -3.62
C VAL A 9 0.94 -4.51 -3.52
N THR A 10 1.59 -4.37 -4.67
CA THR A 10 2.97 -3.93 -4.80
C THR A 10 3.09 -2.41 -4.69
N ALA A 11 4.30 -1.90 -4.52
CA ALA A 11 4.53 -0.45 -4.51
C ALA A 11 4.07 0.23 -5.81
N SER A 12 4.25 -0.40 -6.98
CA SER A 12 3.75 0.12 -8.26
C SER A 12 2.23 0.20 -8.29
N GLU A 13 1.54 -0.85 -7.84
CA GLU A 13 0.08 -0.86 -7.76
C GLU A 13 -0.44 0.20 -6.79
N VAL A 14 0.26 0.43 -5.67
CA VAL A 14 -0.07 1.53 -4.74
C VAL A 14 0.01 2.90 -5.43
N TYR A 15 0.98 3.10 -6.32
CA TYR A 15 1.07 4.33 -7.12
C TYR A 15 -0.05 4.45 -8.14
N ASP A 16 -0.40 3.35 -8.81
CA ASP A 16 -1.53 3.28 -9.74
C ASP A 16 -2.88 3.53 -9.05
N MET A 17 -3.00 3.18 -7.76
CA MET A 17 -4.16 3.53 -6.93
C MET A 17 -4.25 5.04 -6.60
N GLY A 18 -3.23 5.83 -6.95
CA GLY A 18 -3.21 7.28 -6.75
C GLY A 18 -2.48 7.73 -5.48
N VAL A 19 -1.72 6.85 -4.83
CA VAL A 19 -0.86 7.23 -3.70
C VAL A 19 0.49 7.73 -4.24
N PRO A 20 0.87 8.99 -4.00
CA PRO A 20 2.18 9.49 -4.43
C PRO A 20 3.34 8.75 -3.76
N PRO A 21 4.49 8.53 -4.42
CA PRO A 21 5.64 7.84 -3.82
C PRO A 21 6.13 8.46 -2.50
N GLN A 22 6.08 9.79 -2.39
CA GLN A 22 6.41 10.52 -1.17
C GLN A 22 5.45 10.21 0.00
N MET A 23 4.16 9.98 -0.28
CA MET A 23 3.18 9.58 0.74
C MET A 23 3.45 8.15 1.21
N LEU A 24 3.69 7.22 0.30
CA LEU A 24 4.03 5.85 0.68
C LEU A 24 5.32 5.80 1.52
N SER A 25 6.34 6.59 1.15
CA SER A 25 7.57 6.73 1.93
C SER A 25 7.29 7.30 3.34
N MET A 26 6.42 8.30 3.44
CA MET A 26 6.01 8.87 4.73
C MET A 26 5.28 7.83 5.59
N TRP A 27 4.35 7.06 5.02
CA TRP A 27 3.63 6.02 5.76
C TRP A 27 4.57 4.94 6.28
N LEU A 28 5.53 4.51 5.47
CA LEU A 28 6.59 3.57 5.89
C LEU A 28 7.48 4.15 7.01
N THR A 29 7.89 5.41 6.89
CA THR A 29 8.81 6.05 7.85
C THR A 29 8.14 6.28 9.21
N ASN A 30 6.82 6.49 9.22
CA ASN A 30 6.04 6.73 10.43
C ASN A 30 5.33 5.47 10.96
N ASP A 31 5.69 4.28 10.47
CA ASP A 31 5.09 2.99 10.85
C ASP A 31 3.55 2.94 10.68
N LEU A 32 3.01 3.69 9.70
CA LEU A 32 1.57 3.74 9.40
C LEU A 32 1.12 2.58 8.51
N ILE A 33 2.05 1.93 7.82
CA ILE A 33 1.82 0.76 6.98
C ILE A 33 3.01 -0.20 7.06
N GLN A 34 2.75 -1.50 7.02
CA GLN A 34 3.79 -2.52 7.10
C GLN A 34 4.01 -3.24 5.77
N VAL A 35 5.27 -3.59 5.52
CA VAL A 35 5.63 -4.48 4.40
C VAL A 35 5.35 -5.91 4.84
N VAL A 36 4.33 -6.54 4.25
CA VAL A 36 3.90 -7.90 4.62
C VAL A 36 4.83 -8.95 4.05
N HIS A 37 5.30 -8.71 2.82
CA HIS A 37 6.27 -9.55 2.15
C HIS A 37 7.19 -8.70 1.29
N LYS A 38 8.42 -9.16 1.08
CA LYS A 38 9.35 -8.55 0.13
C LYS A 38 10.08 -9.65 -0.63
N ASN A 39 10.25 -9.45 -1.92
CA ASN A 39 11.16 -10.23 -2.74
C ASN A 39 12.32 -9.32 -3.21
N LYS A 40 13.15 -9.78 -4.14
CA LYS A 40 14.29 -8.99 -4.64
C LYS A 40 13.90 -7.72 -5.41
N LEU A 41 12.68 -7.68 -5.94
CA LEU A 41 12.19 -6.63 -6.83
C LEU A 41 11.12 -5.77 -6.16
N ASP A 42 10.28 -6.37 -5.32
CA ASP A 42 9.05 -5.75 -4.84
C ASP A 42 8.83 -5.89 -3.34
N ARG A 43 8.03 -4.93 -2.84
CA ARG A 43 7.44 -4.91 -1.50
C ARG A 43 5.94 -5.03 -1.66
N PHE A 44 5.34 -5.89 -0.84
CA PHE A 44 3.92 -6.17 -0.83
C PHE A 44 3.29 -5.61 0.44
N PHE A 45 2.14 -4.99 0.28
CA PHE A 45 1.34 -4.34 1.31
C PHE A 45 -0.05 -4.94 1.33
N TRP A 46 -0.71 -4.94 2.49
CA TRP A 46 -2.13 -5.27 2.54
C TRP A 46 -2.93 -4.20 1.80
N LYS A 47 -3.72 -4.61 0.82
CA LYS A 47 -4.55 -3.70 0.03
C LYS A 47 -5.51 -2.90 0.91
N HIS A 48 -6.15 -3.56 1.87
CA HIS A 48 -7.10 -2.91 2.78
C HIS A 48 -6.44 -1.83 3.67
N GLU A 49 -5.17 -1.98 4.05
CA GLU A 49 -4.44 -0.96 4.81
C GLU A 49 -4.15 0.26 3.94
N VAL A 50 -3.72 0.03 2.70
CA VAL A 50 -3.51 1.11 1.72
C VAL A 50 -4.82 1.88 1.51
N GLU A 51 -5.94 1.19 1.26
CA GLU A 51 -7.24 1.81 1.06
C GLU A 51 -7.71 2.61 2.29
N ALA A 52 -7.49 2.09 3.51
CA ALA A 52 -7.81 2.79 4.75
C ALA A 52 -6.99 4.08 4.91
N LEU A 53 -5.70 4.04 4.60
CA LEU A 53 -4.83 5.22 4.64
C LEU A 53 -5.19 6.23 3.55
N MET A 54 -5.52 5.78 2.34
CA MET A 54 -6.03 6.64 1.29
C MET A 54 -7.31 7.35 1.71
N HIS A 55 -8.25 6.61 2.31
CA HIS A 55 -9.49 7.20 2.81
C HIS A 55 -9.24 8.21 3.94
N LYS A 56 -8.24 7.96 4.78
CA LYS A 56 -7.91 8.85 5.91
C LYS A 56 -7.15 10.12 5.51
N TYR A 57 -6.28 10.05 4.50
CA TYR A 57 -5.32 11.11 4.20
C TYR A 57 -5.48 11.74 2.80
N LEU A 58 -6.17 11.08 1.87
CA LEU A 58 -6.30 11.55 0.47
C LEU A 58 -7.74 11.86 0.06
N LYS A 59 -8.73 11.20 0.66
CA LYS A 59 -10.15 11.55 0.46
C LYS A 59 -10.65 12.36 1.65
N ASN A 60 -10.61 13.67 1.50
CA ASN A 60 -11.42 14.58 2.29
C ASN A 60 -12.63 14.99 1.45
#